data_AF-A0A521UKN3-F1
#
_entry.id   AF-A0A521UKN3-F1
#
_cell.length_a   1.000
_cell.length_b   1.000
_cell.length_c   1.000
_cell.angle_alpha   90.00
_cell.angle_beta   90.00
_cell.angle_gamma   90.00
#
_symmetry.space_group_name_H-M   'P 1'
#
loop_
_entity.id
_entity.type
_entity.pdbx_description
1 polymer ?
#
loop_
_entity_poly.entity_id
_entity_poly.type
_entity_poly.pdbx_seq_one_letter_code
_entity_poly.pdbx_strand_id
1 'polypeptide(L)'
;MTARCSSPLLSIALLSLVACAPTLVTPPTIAPTDAANVLDAFVPDASLLDASAAEAATDARAGDAPTIDEAPTRLAMCTNQLGRALDRSYGRLDGRLVAIVPAGQRDCNGDPDHLHLQIAVDGAIYDVAVNLGSRRAGGVPDLAVASVDVPLPDGAWVEGWHTMIAPLDYVTTLHLHSSDFAPLTPAEVSADLETELRDVGRISVFAIGYGPDGVHNVHRNQGLDGALALHPAGARAHLKLFRFASQSF
;
A
#
# COMPACT_ATOMS: atom_id res chain seq x y z
N MET A 1 -41.46 -38.63 42.03
CA MET A 1 -42.19 -37.98 40.93
C MET A 1 -41.19 -37.63 39.85
N THR A 2 -41.27 -38.36 38.75
CA THR A 2 -40.40 -38.32 37.57
C THR A 2 -40.87 -37.25 36.58
N ALA A 3 -39.94 -36.49 35.99
CA ALA A 3 -40.17 -35.84 34.71
C ALA A 3 -38.88 -35.90 33.89
N ARG A 4 -38.91 -36.73 32.85
CA ARG A 4 -37.92 -36.82 31.76
C ARG A 4 -38.30 -35.78 30.71
N CYS A 5 -37.33 -35.04 30.19
CA CYS A 5 -37.45 -34.37 28.90
C CYS A 5 -36.51 -35.06 27.90
N SER A 6 -37.11 -35.88 27.04
CA SER A 6 -36.52 -36.33 25.77
C SER A 6 -37.02 -35.41 24.67
N SER A 7 -36.14 -35.03 23.74
CA SER A 7 -36.51 -34.54 22.41
C SER A 7 -35.31 -34.62 21.45
N PRO A 8 -35.54 -34.70 20.14
CA PRO A 8 -35.10 -35.86 19.38
C PRO A 8 -34.06 -35.58 18.27
N LEU A 9 -33.45 -36.70 17.86
CA LEU A 9 -32.88 -37.04 16.54
C LEU A 9 -33.00 -35.97 15.44
N LEU A 10 -31.84 -35.44 15.04
CA LEU A 10 -31.66 -34.64 13.83
C LEU A 10 -31.36 -35.59 12.65
N SER A 11 -32.28 -35.67 11.70
CA SER A 11 -32.15 -36.41 10.45
C SER A 11 -31.06 -35.81 9.56
N ILE A 12 -30.09 -36.64 9.16
CA ILE A 12 -29.08 -36.34 8.14
C ILE A 12 -29.71 -36.57 6.77
N ALA A 13 -29.94 -35.50 6.01
CA ALA A 13 -30.29 -35.59 4.59
C ALA A 13 -28.99 -35.63 3.76
N LEU A 14 -28.74 -36.79 3.16
CA LEU A 14 -27.67 -37.00 2.18
C LEU A 14 -28.09 -36.30 0.88
N LEU A 15 -27.42 -35.20 0.52
CA LEU A 15 -27.62 -34.50 -0.75
C LEU A 15 -26.59 -34.98 -1.77
N SER A 16 -27.04 -35.75 -2.76
CA SER A 16 -26.23 -36.20 -3.90
C SER A 16 -25.89 -35.02 -4.82
N LEU A 17 -24.60 -34.67 -4.90
CA LEU A 17 -24.08 -33.76 -5.93
C LEU A 17 -23.85 -34.52 -7.24
N VAL A 18 -24.62 -34.17 -8.25
CA VAL A 18 -24.41 -34.54 -9.65
C VAL A 18 -23.26 -33.69 -10.20
N ALA A 19 -22.17 -34.34 -10.62
CA ALA A 19 -21.06 -33.70 -11.30
C ALA A 19 -21.40 -33.50 -12.79
N CYS A 20 -21.56 -32.24 -13.22
CA CYS A 20 -21.54 -31.87 -14.64
C CYS A 20 -20.09 -31.52 -15.02
N ALA A 21 -19.51 -32.32 -15.91
CA ALA A 21 -18.22 -32.03 -16.52
C ALA A 21 -18.34 -30.88 -17.55
N PRO A 22 -17.44 -29.90 -17.57
CA PRO A 22 -17.37 -28.93 -18.66
C PRO A 22 -16.67 -29.53 -19.88
N THR A 23 -17.28 -29.34 -21.04
CA THR A 23 -16.71 -29.57 -22.37
C THR A 23 -15.55 -28.61 -22.62
N LEU A 24 -14.37 -29.16 -22.89
CA LEU A 24 -13.20 -28.43 -23.38
C LEU A 24 -13.48 -27.91 -24.80
N VAL A 25 -13.58 -26.59 -24.95
CA VAL A 25 -13.53 -25.91 -26.25
C VAL A 25 -12.08 -25.56 -26.54
N THR A 26 -11.53 -26.16 -27.58
CA THR A 26 -10.20 -25.83 -28.11
C THR A 26 -10.25 -24.52 -28.91
N PRO A 27 -9.30 -23.58 -28.71
CA PRO A 27 -9.18 -22.39 -29.54
C PRO A 27 -8.58 -22.71 -30.93
N PRO A 28 -8.90 -21.91 -31.97
CA PRO A 28 -8.37 -22.11 -33.31
C PRO A 28 -6.89 -21.69 -33.41
N THR A 29 -6.12 -22.51 -34.12
CA THR A 29 -4.75 -22.25 -34.54
C THR A 29 -4.71 -21.12 -35.57
N ILE A 30 -4.05 -19.99 -35.23
CA ILE A 30 -3.71 -18.94 -36.19
C ILE A 30 -2.34 -19.28 -36.80
N ALA A 31 -2.31 -19.47 -38.11
CA ALA A 31 -1.08 -19.64 -38.89
C ALA A 31 -0.46 -18.26 -39.21
N PRO A 32 0.87 -18.08 -39.08
CA PRO A 32 1.55 -16.92 -39.65
C PRO A 32 1.72 -17.10 -41.16
N THR A 33 1.29 -16.10 -41.93
CA THR A 33 1.60 -15.97 -43.35
C THR A 33 2.91 -15.18 -43.47
N ASP A 34 3.92 -15.85 -44.02
CA ASP A 34 5.20 -15.27 -44.43
C ASP A 34 5.10 -14.66 -45.85
N ALA A 35 6.06 -13.78 -46.14
CA ALA A 35 6.56 -13.33 -47.45
C ALA A 35 5.82 -12.14 -48.12
N ALA A 36 6.49 -11.18 -48.79
CA ALA A 36 7.90 -10.84 -48.98
C ALA A 36 7.97 -9.54 -49.83
N ASN A 37 9.06 -8.76 -49.66
CA ASN A 37 9.76 -7.99 -50.72
C ASN A 37 9.00 -6.81 -51.39
N VAL A 38 9.57 -5.71 -51.91
CA VAL A 38 10.91 -5.18 -52.18
C VAL A 38 10.70 -3.65 -52.27
N LEU A 39 11.69 -2.82 -51.92
CA LEU A 39 12.23 -1.82 -52.86
C LEU A 39 13.45 -1.14 -52.23
N ASP A 40 14.53 -1.25 -52.99
CA ASP A 40 15.89 -0.82 -52.75
C ASP A 40 16.16 0.53 -53.44
N ALA A 41 17.18 1.20 -52.93
CA ALA A 41 18.01 2.24 -53.55
C ALA A 41 17.45 3.66 -53.75
N PHE A 42 17.97 4.62 -52.95
CA PHE A 42 18.95 5.59 -53.46
C PHE A 42 19.66 6.36 -52.31
N VAL A 43 20.98 6.47 -52.40
CA VAL A 43 21.93 7.27 -51.58
C VAL A 43 22.98 7.79 -52.58
N PRO A 44 23.76 8.89 -52.38
CA PRO A 44 23.70 10.08 -51.49
C PRO A 44 23.79 11.39 -52.30
N ASP A 45 23.80 12.58 -51.66
CA ASP A 45 24.96 13.51 -51.68
C ASP A 45 24.66 14.77 -50.82
N ALA A 46 25.71 15.52 -50.55
CA ALA A 46 26.03 16.24 -49.34
C ALA A 46 25.52 17.68 -49.21
N SER A 47 25.73 18.16 -47.98
CA SER A 47 25.96 19.55 -47.59
C SER A 47 24.79 20.52 -47.71
N LEU A 48 24.16 20.79 -46.56
CA LEU A 48 24.04 22.16 -46.08
C LEU A 48 24.29 22.16 -44.58
N LEU A 49 25.35 22.86 -44.19
CA LEU A 49 25.59 23.36 -42.85
C LEU A 49 24.37 24.19 -42.42
N ASP A 50 23.75 23.85 -41.29
CA ASP A 50 23.22 24.89 -40.42
C ASP A 50 23.53 24.55 -38.97
N ALA A 51 24.21 25.50 -38.35
CA ALA A 51 24.69 25.43 -36.99
C ALA A 51 23.54 25.83 -36.07
N SER A 52 22.80 24.84 -35.58
CA SER A 52 22.17 24.96 -34.27
C SER A 52 22.84 23.96 -33.36
N ALA A 53 23.82 24.43 -32.59
CA ALA A 53 24.11 23.87 -31.29
C ALA A 53 22.78 23.91 -30.51
N ALA A 54 22.00 22.85 -30.63
CA ALA A 54 20.98 22.54 -29.66
C ALA A 54 21.76 22.22 -28.40
N GLU A 55 21.90 23.24 -27.55
CA GLU A 55 22.23 23.04 -26.15
C GLU A 55 21.32 21.91 -25.67
N ALA A 56 21.92 20.76 -25.43
CA ALA A 56 21.32 19.76 -24.59
C ALA A 56 21.17 20.43 -23.23
N ALA A 57 20.04 21.13 -23.05
CA ALA A 57 19.56 21.59 -21.78
C ALA A 57 19.37 20.33 -20.95
N THR A 58 20.41 20.01 -20.18
CA THR A 58 20.32 19.12 -19.04
C THR A 58 19.33 19.79 -18.09
N ASP A 59 18.03 19.53 -18.26
CA ASP A 59 16.98 19.82 -17.28
C ASP A 59 17.13 18.87 -16.09
N ALA A 60 18.33 18.83 -15.52
CA ALA A 60 18.52 18.39 -14.16
C ALA A 60 18.02 19.54 -13.30
N ARG A 61 16.71 19.55 -12.99
CA ARG A 61 16.17 20.44 -11.98
C ARG A 61 17.00 20.27 -10.72
N ALA A 62 17.75 21.31 -10.38
CA ALA A 62 18.43 21.45 -9.11
C ALA A 62 17.36 21.48 -8.01
N GLY A 63 16.96 20.29 -7.55
CA GLY A 63 15.81 20.10 -6.65
C GLY A 63 15.38 18.64 -6.49
N ASP A 64 15.75 17.77 -7.43
CA ASP A 64 15.37 16.34 -7.41
C ASP A 64 16.41 15.43 -6.73
N ALA A 65 17.46 15.99 -6.11
CA ALA A 65 18.31 15.17 -5.27
C ALA A 65 17.47 14.71 -4.07
N PRO A 66 17.27 13.39 -3.87
CA PRO A 66 16.52 12.91 -2.73
C PRO A 66 17.20 13.43 -1.47
N THR A 67 16.46 14.20 -0.67
CA THR A 67 16.90 14.47 0.70
C THR A 67 17.05 13.10 1.35
N ILE A 68 18.30 12.70 1.63
CA ILE A 68 18.57 11.46 2.34
C ILE A 68 17.92 11.64 3.71
N ASP A 69 16.83 10.91 3.92
CA ASP A 69 16.14 10.88 5.19
C ASP A 69 17.11 10.41 6.28
N GLU A 70 16.82 10.77 7.52
CA GLU A 70 17.64 10.34 8.63
C GLU A 70 17.76 8.80 8.64
N ALA A 71 18.96 8.27 8.90
CA ALA A 71 19.14 6.83 8.94
C ALA A 71 18.20 6.20 9.99
N PRO A 72 17.59 5.03 9.69
CA PRO A 72 16.67 4.38 10.61
C PRO A 72 17.34 4.05 11.93
N THR A 73 16.73 4.50 13.02
CA THR A 73 17.14 4.13 14.39
C THR A 73 16.08 3.18 14.96
N ARG A 74 16.25 1.88 14.73
CA ARG A 74 15.33 0.85 15.20
C ARG A 74 15.62 0.47 16.65
N LEU A 75 14.58 0.11 17.38
CA LEU A 75 14.71 -0.54 18.68
C LEU A 75 15.24 -1.96 18.49
N ALA A 76 16.00 -2.44 19.48
CA ALA A 76 16.44 -3.84 19.50
C ALA A 76 15.24 -4.81 19.63
N MET A 77 14.16 -4.37 20.27
CA MET A 77 12.89 -5.07 20.42
C MET A 77 11.75 -4.05 20.38
N CYS A 78 10.62 -4.42 19.80
CA CYS A 78 9.38 -3.65 19.92
C CYS A 78 8.90 -3.56 21.39
N THR A 79 7.95 -2.67 21.67
CA THR A 79 7.45 -2.44 23.04
C THR A 79 5.92 -2.50 23.15
N ASN A 80 5.40 -2.92 24.30
CA ASN A 80 3.97 -2.78 24.64
C ASN A 80 3.69 -1.51 25.47
N GLN A 81 4.71 -0.70 25.74
CA GLN A 81 4.57 0.57 26.44
C GLN A 81 4.30 1.68 25.43
N LEU A 82 3.03 1.84 25.09
CA LEU A 82 2.58 2.81 24.10
C LEU A 82 2.19 4.16 24.73
N GLY A 83 2.25 5.21 23.92
CA GLY A 83 1.84 6.55 24.24
C GLY A 83 0.33 6.67 24.43
N ARG A 84 -0.13 7.90 24.73
CA ARG A 84 -1.54 8.17 25.05
C ARG A 84 -2.09 9.47 24.46
N ALA A 85 -1.37 10.10 23.53
CA ALA A 85 -1.75 11.41 23.00
C ALA A 85 -2.67 11.34 21.77
N LEU A 86 -2.91 10.16 21.19
CA LEU A 86 -3.77 10.04 20.02
C LEU A 86 -5.26 10.07 20.42
N ASP A 87 -6.08 10.63 19.54
CA ASP A 87 -7.53 10.63 19.66
C ASP A 87 -8.16 9.69 18.61
N ARG A 88 -9.47 9.81 18.38
CA ARG A 88 -10.20 9.01 17.38
C ARG A 88 -10.42 9.73 16.05
N SER A 89 -9.69 10.82 15.82
CA SER A 89 -9.84 11.64 14.64
C SER A 89 -9.14 11.00 13.45
N TYR A 90 -9.52 11.41 12.25
CA TYR A 90 -8.64 11.28 11.09
C TYR A 90 -7.48 12.26 11.22
N GLY A 91 -6.29 11.85 10.79
CA GLY A 91 -5.12 12.71 10.83
C GLY A 91 -3.89 12.11 10.19
N ARG A 92 -2.77 12.82 10.35
CA ARG A 92 -1.44 12.44 9.91
C ARG A 92 -0.53 12.32 11.13
N LEU A 93 0.03 11.13 11.34
CA LEU A 93 1.03 10.86 12.38
C LEU A 93 2.42 10.97 11.76
N ASP A 94 3.13 12.04 12.10
CA ASP A 94 4.49 12.29 11.66
C ASP A 94 5.46 11.88 12.76
N GLY A 95 6.36 10.96 12.46
CA GLY A 95 7.30 10.45 13.46
C GLY A 95 8.47 9.66 12.90
N ARG A 96 9.19 8.99 13.80
CA ARG A 96 10.31 8.10 13.47
C ARG A 96 9.85 6.66 13.53
N LEU A 97 10.10 5.89 12.47
CA LEU A 97 9.83 4.46 12.49
C LEU A 97 10.86 3.77 13.40
N VAL A 98 10.42 3.13 14.48
CA VAL A 98 11.31 2.53 15.48
C VAL A 98 11.20 1.01 15.57
N ALA A 99 10.10 0.42 15.12
CA ALA A 99 10.01 -1.03 14.92
C ALA A 99 9.03 -1.39 13.79
N ILE A 100 9.29 -2.53 13.15
CA ILE A 100 8.38 -3.21 12.23
C ILE A 100 8.10 -4.55 12.89
N VAL A 101 6.85 -4.84 13.20
CA VAL A 101 6.40 -6.06 13.86
C VAL A 101 5.62 -6.86 12.82
N PRO A 102 6.20 -7.94 12.27
CA PRO A 102 5.52 -8.81 11.31
C PRO A 102 4.21 -9.36 11.87
N ALA A 103 3.26 -9.58 10.96
CA ALA A 103 1.98 -10.18 11.30
C ALA A 103 2.17 -11.56 11.96
N GLY A 104 1.37 -11.81 13.00
CA GLY A 104 1.41 -13.07 13.77
C GLY A 104 2.52 -13.14 14.83
N GLN A 105 3.42 -12.16 14.92
CA GLN A 105 4.37 -12.05 16.04
C GLN A 105 3.66 -11.55 17.29
N ARG A 106 3.73 -12.32 18.38
CA ARG A 106 2.91 -12.09 19.60
C ARG A 106 3.53 -11.20 20.68
N ASP A 107 4.81 -10.84 20.53
CA ASP A 107 5.57 -10.24 21.64
C ASP A 107 5.15 -8.79 21.93
N CYS A 108 4.80 -8.04 20.88
CA CYS A 108 4.46 -6.61 20.96
C CYS A 108 3.13 -6.25 20.31
N ASN A 109 2.47 -7.24 19.69
CA ASN A 109 1.12 -7.13 19.22
C ASN A 109 0.45 -8.51 19.23
N GLY A 110 -0.83 -8.61 19.55
CA GLY A 110 -1.59 -9.87 19.51
C GLY A 110 -2.35 -10.10 18.21
N ASP A 111 -2.36 -9.10 17.32
CA ASP A 111 -3.13 -9.11 16.08
C ASP A 111 -2.38 -9.87 14.96
N PRO A 112 -2.94 -10.99 14.48
CA PRO A 112 -2.30 -11.78 13.45
C PRO A 112 -2.57 -11.29 12.02
N ASP A 113 -3.50 -10.34 11.83
CA ASP A 113 -4.01 -9.95 10.52
C ASP A 113 -3.40 -8.63 10.01
N HIS A 114 -2.59 -7.96 10.83
CA HIS A 114 -1.95 -6.69 10.53
C HIS A 114 -0.43 -6.77 10.69
N LEU A 115 0.28 -6.03 9.85
CA LEU A 115 1.66 -5.65 10.12
C LEU A 115 1.63 -4.39 10.99
N HIS A 116 2.37 -4.41 12.08
CA HIS A 116 2.39 -3.28 13.01
C HIS A 116 3.67 -2.48 12.87
N LEU A 117 3.53 -1.16 12.74
CA LEU A 117 4.64 -0.23 12.83
C LEU A 117 4.61 0.44 14.20
N GLN A 118 5.76 0.58 14.82
CA GLN A 118 5.90 1.41 16.01
C GLN A 118 6.58 2.71 15.62
N ILE A 119 5.92 3.82 15.91
CA ILE A 119 6.35 5.16 15.51
C ILE A 119 6.60 5.99 16.77
N ALA A 120 7.82 6.49 16.92
CA ALA A 120 8.17 7.42 17.98
C ALA A 120 7.78 8.85 17.60
N VAL A 121 7.03 9.51 18.50
CA VAL A 121 6.51 10.88 18.37
C VAL A 121 6.51 11.53 19.75
N ASP A 122 7.12 12.72 19.89
CA ASP A 122 7.15 13.50 21.13
C ASP A 122 7.63 12.69 22.35
N GLY A 123 8.59 11.79 22.13
CA GLY A 123 9.17 10.93 23.16
C GLY A 123 8.31 9.73 23.60
N ALA A 124 7.17 9.48 22.96
CA ALA A 124 6.35 8.28 23.16
C ALA A 124 6.31 7.42 21.89
N ILE A 125 5.89 6.15 22.01
CA ILE A 125 5.77 5.22 20.88
C ILE A 125 4.30 4.90 20.65
N TYR A 126 3.86 4.95 19.39
CA TYR A 126 2.49 4.65 18.99
C TYR A 126 2.47 3.47 18.03
N ASP A 127 1.41 2.68 18.12
CA ASP A 127 1.17 1.53 17.25
C ASP A 127 0.40 1.95 15.99
N VAL A 128 0.81 1.42 14.85
CA VAL A 128 0.13 1.63 13.57
C VAL A 128 -0.16 0.27 12.97
N ALA A 129 -1.43 -0.05 12.87
CA ALA A 129 -1.88 -1.28 12.25
C ALA A 129 -2.06 -1.09 10.73
N VAL A 130 -1.28 -1.82 9.93
CA VAL A 130 -1.33 -1.82 8.46
C VAL A 130 -1.95 -3.12 7.99
N ASN A 131 -2.99 -3.02 7.15
CA ASN A 131 -3.69 -4.20 6.63
C ASN A 131 -2.78 -4.95 5.66
N LEU A 132 -2.69 -6.27 5.81
CA LEU A 132 -2.06 -7.16 4.83
C LEU A 132 -3.08 -7.82 3.89
N GLY A 133 -4.37 -7.64 4.18
CA GLY A 133 -5.44 -8.46 3.59
C GLY A 133 -5.51 -9.81 4.29
N SER A 134 -6.72 -10.30 4.54
CA SER A 134 -6.93 -11.55 5.29
C SER A 134 -7.73 -12.58 4.49
N ARG A 135 -8.15 -12.25 3.27
CA ARG A 135 -9.10 -13.04 2.47
C ARG A 135 -8.69 -13.10 1.00
N ARG A 136 -9.31 -14.05 0.28
CA ARG A 136 -9.39 -14.01 -1.19
C ARG A 136 -10.84 -13.77 -1.56
N ALA A 137 -11.08 -12.84 -2.48
CA ALA A 137 -12.39 -12.58 -3.05
C ALA A 137 -12.35 -13.01 -4.53
N GLY A 138 -13.14 -14.00 -4.93
CA GLY A 138 -13.18 -14.48 -6.31
C GLY A 138 -11.84 -15.02 -6.85
N GLY A 139 -10.96 -15.51 -5.96
CA GLY A 139 -9.62 -16.01 -6.31
C GLY A 139 -8.53 -14.95 -6.40
N VAL A 140 -8.88 -13.66 -6.29
CA VAL A 140 -7.94 -12.53 -6.26
C VAL A 140 -7.60 -12.19 -4.80
N PRO A 141 -6.36 -11.78 -4.49
CA PRO A 141 -6.04 -11.24 -3.18
C PRO A 141 -6.96 -10.07 -2.80
N ASP A 142 -7.35 -10.00 -1.53
CA ASP A 142 -8.29 -8.99 -1.05
C ASP A 142 -7.66 -7.60 -0.88
N LEU A 143 -6.33 -7.48 -0.89
CA LEU A 143 -5.66 -6.18 -0.84
C LEU A 143 -4.96 -5.88 -2.17
N ALA A 144 -5.07 -4.63 -2.61
CA ALA A 144 -4.33 -4.11 -3.75
C ALA A 144 -3.53 -2.87 -3.32
N VAL A 145 -2.33 -2.74 -3.86
CA VAL A 145 -1.34 -1.73 -3.49
C VAL A 145 -1.02 -0.85 -4.69
N ALA A 146 -0.81 0.44 -4.43
CA ALA A 146 -0.25 1.37 -5.40
C ALA A 146 0.83 2.22 -4.72
N SER A 147 1.71 2.78 -5.53
CA SER A 147 2.75 3.72 -5.10
C SER A 147 2.68 4.99 -5.93
N VAL A 148 2.90 6.14 -5.31
CA VAL A 148 3.06 7.41 -6.03
C VAL A 148 4.02 8.33 -5.29
N ASP A 149 4.94 8.96 -6.02
CA ASP A 149 5.78 10.02 -5.46
C ASP A 149 5.05 11.35 -5.62
N VAL A 150 4.82 12.10 -4.55
CA VAL A 150 4.16 13.42 -4.56
C VAL A 150 4.72 14.31 -3.45
N PRO A 151 4.59 15.66 -3.50
CA PRO A 151 4.80 16.47 -2.30
C PRO A 151 3.95 15.93 -1.14
N LEU A 152 4.48 15.95 0.08
CA LEU A 152 3.76 15.42 1.24
C LEU A 152 2.39 16.11 1.36
N PRO A 153 1.27 15.36 1.29
CA PRO A 153 -0.05 15.95 1.40
C PRO A 153 -0.22 16.66 2.74
N ASP A 154 -0.90 17.82 2.71
CA ASP A 154 -1.08 18.72 3.86
C ASP A 154 0.21 19.40 4.38
N GLY A 155 1.25 19.49 3.55
CA GLY A 155 2.43 20.31 3.82
C GLY A 155 3.58 19.53 4.46
N ALA A 156 4.66 20.24 4.81
CA ALA A 156 5.92 19.64 5.22
C ALA A 156 5.79 18.75 6.47
N TRP A 157 6.71 17.79 6.60
CA TRP A 157 6.79 16.91 7.76
C TRP A 157 7.13 17.70 9.02
N VAL A 158 6.33 17.50 10.07
CA VAL A 158 6.55 18.07 11.41
C VAL A 158 6.18 16.99 12.40
N GLU A 159 7.09 16.56 13.29
CA GLU A 159 6.75 15.53 14.29
C GLU A 159 5.45 15.88 15.05
N GLY A 160 4.54 14.92 15.17
CA GLY A 160 3.28 15.10 15.89
C GLY A 160 2.08 14.34 15.32
N TRP A 161 0.94 14.48 16.00
CA TRP A 161 -0.38 14.02 15.53
C TRP A 161 -1.20 15.20 15.00
N HIS A 162 -1.41 15.24 13.69
CA HIS A 162 -2.06 16.36 13.00
C HIS A 162 -3.48 16.00 12.60
N THR A 163 -4.48 16.54 13.30
CA THR A 163 -5.91 16.22 13.06
C THR A 163 -6.70 17.29 12.33
N MET A 164 -6.11 18.47 12.12
CA MET A 164 -6.73 19.60 11.41
C MET A 164 -6.32 19.67 9.93
N ILE A 165 -5.86 18.55 9.39
CA ILE A 165 -5.34 18.43 8.02
C ILE A 165 -6.48 18.30 7.02
N ALA A 166 -6.23 18.69 5.77
CA ALA A 166 -7.11 18.30 4.67
C ALA A 166 -7.09 16.77 4.50
N PRO A 167 -8.25 16.10 4.38
CA PRO A 167 -8.28 14.67 4.18
C PRO A 167 -7.56 14.24 2.90
N LEU A 168 -6.77 13.16 3.00
CA LEU A 168 -6.27 12.46 1.84
C LEU A 168 -7.43 11.68 1.21
N ASP A 169 -7.68 11.92 -0.07
CA ASP A 169 -8.59 11.11 -0.86
C ASP A 169 -7.89 10.71 -2.17
N TYR A 170 -7.90 9.41 -2.47
CA TYR A 170 -7.15 8.88 -3.60
C TYR A 170 -7.61 9.46 -4.94
N VAL A 171 -8.90 9.77 -5.08
CA VAL A 171 -9.46 10.27 -6.35
C VAL A 171 -9.21 11.78 -6.50
N THR A 172 -9.54 12.55 -5.48
CA THR A 172 -9.55 14.01 -5.56
C THR A 172 -8.19 14.63 -5.21
N THR A 173 -7.40 13.99 -4.34
CA THR A 173 -6.05 14.46 -3.98
C THR A 173 -4.98 13.87 -4.88
N LEU A 174 -5.06 12.58 -5.21
CA LEU A 174 -4.00 11.87 -5.94
C LEU A 174 -4.34 11.53 -7.40
N HIS A 175 -5.60 11.71 -7.81
CA HIS A 175 -6.08 11.36 -9.16
C HIS A 175 -5.87 9.88 -9.51
N LEU A 176 -6.02 9.01 -8.51
CA LEU A 176 -5.93 7.56 -8.66
C LEU A 176 -7.32 6.92 -8.69
N HIS A 177 -7.43 5.86 -9.47
CA HIS A 177 -8.59 5.01 -9.61
C HIS A 177 -8.25 3.57 -9.22
N SER A 178 -9.28 2.73 -9.09
CA SER A 178 -9.12 1.34 -8.69
C SER A 178 -8.17 0.56 -9.62
N SER A 179 -8.13 0.90 -10.91
CA SER A 179 -7.28 0.28 -11.92
C SER A 179 -5.78 0.52 -11.70
N ASP A 180 -5.40 1.52 -10.90
CA ASP A 180 -4.00 1.89 -10.67
C ASP A 180 -3.35 1.04 -9.55
N PHE A 181 -4.13 0.20 -8.89
CA PHE A 181 -3.67 -0.67 -7.80
C PHE A 181 -3.49 -2.11 -8.27
N ALA A 182 -2.35 -2.70 -7.91
CA ALA A 182 -2.04 -4.10 -8.18
C ALA A 182 -2.49 -5.00 -7.02
N PRO A 183 -3.32 -6.03 -7.24
CA PRO A 183 -3.67 -7.00 -6.20
C PRO A 183 -2.44 -7.79 -5.75
N LEU A 184 -2.20 -7.84 -4.44
CA LEU A 184 -1.09 -8.57 -3.83
C LEU A 184 -1.59 -9.49 -2.71
N THR A 185 -1.02 -10.69 -2.62
CA THR A 185 -1.26 -11.59 -1.49
C THR A 185 -0.70 -11.00 -0.19
N PRO A 186 -1.19 -11.43 0.99
CA PRO A 186 -0.68 -10.90 2.26
C PRO A 186 0.82 -11.06 2.46
N ALA A 187 1.39 -12.17 1.95
CA ALA A 187 2.82 -12.41 1.97
C ALA A 187 3.58 -11.44 1.04
N GLU A 188 3.04 -11.15 -0.15
CA GLU A 188 3.64 -10.16 -1.07
C GLU A 188 3.56 -8.74 -0.51
N VAL A 189 2.45 -8.36 0.13
CA VAL A 189 2.31 -7.05 0.81
C VAL A 189 3.33 -6.94 1.96
N SER A 190 3.48 -7.97 2.79
CA SER A 190 4.46 -7.97 3.88
C SER A 190 5.89 -7.81 3.34
N ALA A 191 6.24 -8.57 2.29
CA ALA A 191 7.58 -8.50 1.69
C ALA A 191 7.87 -7.15 1.01
N ASP A 192 6.87 -6.56 0.34
CA ASP A 192 6.95 -5.20 -0.21
C ASP A 192 7.21 -4.17 0.89
N LEU A 193 6.39 -4.20 1.95
CA LEU A 193 6.53 -3.30 3.09
C LEU A 193 7.87 -3.46 3.82
N GLU A 194 8.32 -4.67 4.08
CA GLU A 194 9.63 -4.92 4.70
C GLU A 194 10.79 -4.37 3.86
N THR A 195 10.69 -4.48 2.53
CA THR A 195 11.70 -3.95 1.61
C THR A 195 11.72 -2.42 1.63
N GLU A 196 10.55 -1.81 1.48
CA GLU A 196 10.38 -0.36 1.35
C GLU A 196 10.68 0.37 2.67
N LEU A 197 10.28 -0.22 3.80
CA LEU A 197 10.49 0.36 5.11
C LEU A 197 11.90 0.11 5.68
N ARG A 198 12.73 -0.72 5.04
CA ARG A 198 14.06 -1.08 5.55
C ARG A 198 14.91 0.14 5.87
N ASP A 199 14.94 1.10 4.95
CA ASP A 199 15.84 2.25 4.99
C ASP A 199 15.12 3.55 5.41
N VAL A 200 13.87 3.45 5.86
CA VAL A 200 13.02 4.60 6.24
C VAL A 200 13.26 5.01 7.68
N GLY A 201 13.77 6.21 7.92
CA GLY A 201 13.90 6.78 9.27
C GLY A 201 12.67 7.52 9.72
N ARG A 202 12.20 8.48 8.90
CA ARG A 202 10.99 9.28 9.16
C ARG A 202 9.86 8.79 8.28
N ILE A 203 8.65 8.87 8.83
CA ILE A 203 7.44 8.43 8.17
C ILE A 203 6.30 9.39 8.53
N SER A 204 5.37 9.56 7.61
CA SER A 204 4.03 10.07 7.92
C SER A 204 3.01 8.97 7.69
N VAL A 205 2.03 8.87 8.56
CA VAL A 205 0.93 7.90 8.42
C VAL A 205 -0.39 8.67 8.39
N PHE A 206 -1.07 8.64 7.25
CA PHE A 206 -2.45 9.08 7.14
C PHE A 206 -3.35 7.94 7.61
N ALA A 207 -4.20 8.20 8.59
CA ALA A 207 -4.94 7.14 9.28
C ALA A 207 -6.09 7.71 10.14
N ILE A 208 -6.88 6.81 10.72
CA ILE A 208 -7.83 7.13 11.78
C ILE A 208 -7.27 6.58 13.09
N GLY A 209 -7.18 7.42 14.11
CA GLY A 209 -6.84 6.97 15.45
C GLY A 209 -7.92 6.06 16.03
N TYR A 210 -7.53 4.96 16.69
CA TYR A 210 -8.47 4.22 17.55
C TYR A 210 -8.35 4.65 19.02
N GLY A 211 -7.23 5.30 19.36
CA GLY A 211 -6.95 5.99 20.60
C GLY A 211 -6.84 5.07 21.83
N PRO A 212 -5.96 5.39 22.79
CA PRO A 212 -5.04 6.54 22.82
C PRO A 212 -3.63 6.24 22.25
N ASP A 213 -3.40 4.99 21.87
CA ASP A 213 -2.08 4.37 21.71
C ASP A 213 -1.73 4.02 20.27
N GLY A 214 -2.66 4.17 19.33
CA GLY A 214 -2.37 3.94 17.93
C GLY A 214 -3.41 4.39 16.92
N VAL A 215 -3.08 4.12 15.66
CA VAL A 215 -3.90 4.42 14.48
C VAL A 215 -4.09 3.19 13.60
N HIS A 216 -5.19 3.18 12.85
CA HIS A 216 -5.56 2.11 11.93
C HIS A 216 -6.18 2.70 10.65
N ASN A 217 -6.84 1.87 9.84
CA ASN A 217 -7.41 2.28 8.56
C ASN A 217 -6.38 2.90 7.60
N VAL A 218 -5.17 2.32 7.55
CA VAL A 218 -4.13 2.65 6.55
C VAL A 218 -4.52 2.05 5.19
N HIS A 219 -5.65 2.49 4.63
CA HIS A 219 -6.19 2.10 3.33
C HIS A 219 -7.29 3.08 2.89
N ARG A 220 -7.78 2.95 1.66
CA ARG A 220 -8.95 3.65 1.12
C ARG A 220 -10.14 3.58 2.09
N ASN A 221 -10.68 4.72 2.49
CA ASN A 221 -11.75 4.81 3.48
C ASN A 221 -12.63 6.06 3.28
N GLN A 222 -13.43 6.05 2.21
CA GLN A 222 -14.52 7.01 1.96
C GLN A 222 -14.12 8.51 2.04
N GLY A 223 -12.91 8.84 1.60
CA GLY A 223 -12.39 10.22 1.55
C GLY A 223 -11.58 10.61 2.78
N LEU A 224 -11.44 9.69 3.74
CA LEU A 224 -10.52 9.75 4.86
C LEU A 224 -9.46 8.66 4.67
N ASP A 225 -8.80 8.67 3.51
CA ASP A 225 -7.97 7.57 3.07
C ASP A 225 -6.66 7.54 3.85
N GLY A 226 -6.26 6.32 4.19
CA GLY A 226 -5.00 6.07 4.85
C GLY A 226 -3.87 5.78 3.87
N ALA A 227 -2.65 6.09 4.27
CA ALA A 227 -1.44 5.89 3.47
C ALA A 227 -0.20 5.91 4.35
N LEU A 228 0.88 5.29 3.89
CA LEU A 228 2.22 5.48 4.45
C LEU A 228 2.98 6.42 3.52
N ALA A 229 3.53 7.52 4.05
CA ALA A 229 4.42 8.41 3.31
C ALA A 229 5.86 8.16 3.76
N LEU A 230 6.65 7.57 2.87
CA LEU A 230 8.06 7.29 3.08
C LEU A 230 8.89 8.49 2.62
N HIS A 231 10.01 8.75 3.30
CA HIS A 231 10.88 9.90 3.04
C HIS A 231 10.14 11.27 3.03
N PRO A 232 9.28 11.54 4.04
CA PRO A 232 8.35 12.68 4.03
C PRO A 232 9.01 14.06 4.12
N ALA A 233 10.30 14.12 4.47
CA ALA A 233 11.08 15.35 4.53
C ALA A 233 11.70 15.77 3.18
N GLY A 234 11.60 14.92 2.15
CA GLY A 234 12.06 15.23 0.80
C GLY A 234 11.14 16.17 0.04
N ALA A 235 11.56 16.61 -1.16
CA ALA A 235 10.70 17.37 -2.08
C ALA A 235 9.47 16.57 -2.53
N ARG A 236 9.60 15.24 -2.57
CA ARG A 236 8.53 14.27 -2.81
C ARG A 236 8.63 13.16 -1.77
N ALA A 237 7.49 12.83 -1.16
CA ALA A 237 7.31 11.63 -0.36
C ALA A 237 6.88 10.48 -1.29
N HIS A 238 7.35 9.28 -1.01
CA HIS A 238 6.89 8.06 -1.66
C HIS A 238 5.68 7.53 -0.89
N LEU A 239 4.47 7.70 -1.44
CA LEU A 239 3.25 7.20 -0.80
C LEU A 239 3.03 5.73 -1.16
N LYS A 240 2.86 4.88 -0.15
CA LYS A 240 2.30 3.52 -0.26
C LYS A 240 0.82 3.56 0.11
N LEU A 241 -0.01 3.07 -0.81
CA LEU A 241 -1.46 3.18 -0.77
C LEU A 241 -2.08 1.79 -0.82
N PHE A 242 -3.22 1.62 -0.14
CA PHE A 242 -3.86 0.31 0.00
C PHE A 242 -5.35 0.44 -0.27
N ARG A 243 -5.93 -0.52 -0.99
CA ARG A 243 -7.38 -0.67 -1.10
C ARG A 243 -7.78 -2.12 -1.00
N PHE A 244 -8.96 -2.37 -0.47
CA PHE A 244 -9.56 -3.70 -0.56
C PHE A 244 -10.14 -3.94 -1.95
N ALA A 245 -10.12 -5.19 -2.42
CA ALA A 245 -10.62 -5.58 -3.73
C ALA A 245 -12.12 -5.27 -3.91
N SER A 246 -12.88 -5.25 -2.81
CA SER A 246 -14.29 -4.87 -2.77
C SER A 246 -14.55 -3.38 -2.99
N GLN A 247 -13.52 -2.53 -2.91
CA GLN A 247 -13.63 -1.09 -3.08
C GLN A 247 -13.43 -0.70 -4.54
N SER A 248 -14.41 0.03 -5.09
CA SER A 248 -14.37 0.59 -6.44
C SER A 248 -14.53 2.11 -6.39
N PHE A 249 -13.76 2.79 -7.24
CA PHE A 249 -13.64 4.25 -7.39
C PHE A 249 -12.78 4.55 -8.63
#